data_AF-A0A9X4IJS8-F1
#
_entry.id   AF-A0A9X4IJS8-F1
#
_cell.length_a   1.000
_cell.length_b   1.000
_cell.length_c   1.000
_cell.angle_alpha   90.00
_cell.angle_beta   90.00
_cell.angle_gamma   90.00
#
_symmetry.space_group_name_H-M   'P 1'
#
loop_
_entity.id
_entity.type
_entity.pdbx_description
1 polymer ?
#
loop_
_entity_poly.entity_id
_entity_poly.type
_entity_poly.pdbx_seq_one_letter_code
_entity_poly.pdbx_strand_id
1 'polypeptide(L)'
;MTPEEDRTRTLHDLVEQLSPEAARKLFEEVEDAEDQNRTVVRRALIRKLNAQRRAHARRQFTQLFEPFLADDPWLLRDEFHCAGAIHPLDIGGLWSALAAKPLAPLSRSVDETLTALAQEQPLFMVLRTPKALALREELRITACDLLAKIQKDKTAPRDLLETINAWRKAEAGRKSLGVSPRPLVADRPVDVQPAAGTRQPLRPPGHEPA
;
A
#
# COMPACT_ATOMS: atom_id res chain seq x y z
N MET A 1 27.30 -9.35 -36.42
CA MET A 1 25.98 -8.79 -36.04
C MET A 1 25.11 -8.81 -37.27
N THR A 2 23.94 -9.42 -37.18
CA THR A 2 23.01 -9.52 -38.31
C THR A 2 22.10 -8.28 -38.39
N PRO A 3 21.57 -7.94 -39.58
CA PRO A 3 20.63 -6.82 -39.73
C PRO A 3 19.39 -6.91 -38.83
N GLU A 4 18.99 -8.14 -38.46
CA GLU A 4 17.86 -8.42 -37.58
C GLU A 4 18.17 -8.12 -36.10
N GLU A 5 19.40 -8.39 -35.66
CA GLU A 5 19.89 -8.02 -34.33
C GLU A 5 19.96 -6.49 -34.17
N ASP A 6 20.43 -5.79 -35.20
CA ASP A 6 20.49 -4.32 -35.23
C ASP A 6 19.10 -3.67 -35.15
N ARG A 7 18.13 -4.22 -35.89
CA ARG A 7 16.74 -3.77 -35.85
C ARG A 7 16.12 -3.98 -34.48
N THR A 8 16.34 -5.15 -33.88
CA THR A 8 15.84 -5.49 -32.53
C THR A 8 16.38 -4.54 -31.46
N ARG A 9 17.69 -4.23 -31.51
CA ARG A 9 18.32 -3.27 -30.60
C ARG A 9 17.73 -1.87 -30.78
N THR A 10 17.60 -1.41 -32.01
CA THR A 10 17.02 -0.09 -32.31
C THR A 10 15.60 0.05 -31.75
N LEU A 11 14.76 -0.97 -31.93
CA LEU A 11 13.40 -0.99 -31.38
C LEU A 11 13.37 -0.95 -29.85
N HIS A 12 14.29 -1.67 -29.20
CA HIS A 12 14.42 -1.64 -27.74
C HIS A 12 14.80 -0.24 -27.24
N ASP A 13 15.80 0.40 -27.87
CA ASP A 13 16.27 1.73 -27.50
C ASP A 13 15.18 2.80 -27.67
N LEU A 14 14.38 2.70 -28.73
CA LEU A 14 13.23 3.58 -28.95
C LEU A 14 12.17 3.41 -27.86
N VAL A 15 11.87 2.18 -27.45
CA VAL A 15 10.93 1.91 -26.35
C VAL A 15 11.45 2.47 -25.03
N GLU A 16 12.75 2.35 -24.75
CA GLU A 16 13.34 2.88 -23.52
C GLU A 16 13.20 4.39 -23.38
N GLN A 17 13.17 5.15 -24.48
CA GLN A 17 12.99 6.60 -24.49
C GLN A 17 11.55 7.06 -24.21
N LEU A 18 10.55 6.16 -24.28
CA LEU A 18 9.15 6.55 -24.06
C LEU A 18 8.87 6.98 -22.62
N SER A 19 7.90 7.87 -22.42
CA SER A 19 7.32 8.07 -21.08
C SER A 19 6.56 6.82 -20.63
N PRO A 20 6.33 6.61 -19.32
CA PRO A 20 5.48 5.52 -18.85
C PRO A 20 4.06 5.54 -19.42
N GLU A 21 3.44 6.73 -19.59
CA GLU A 21 2.11 6.81 -20.22
C GLU A 21 2.16 6.44 -21.70
N ALA A 22 3.17 6.92 -22.44
CA ALA A 22 3.33 6.59 -23.86
C ALA A 22 3.58 5.10 -24.07
N ALA A 23 4.43 4.49 -23.24
CA ALA A 23 4.68 3.05 -23.27
C ALA A 23 3.41 2.24 -22.96
N ARG A 24 2.57 2.72 -22.03
CA ARG A 24 1.28 2.07 -21.73
C ARG A 24 0.32 2.12 -22.93
N LYS A 25 0.13 3.29 -23.51
CA LYS A 25 -0.72 3.45 -24.71
C LYS A 25 -0.22 2.58 -25.85
N LEU A 26 1.08 2.60 -26.11
CA LEU A 26 1.68 1.77 -27.16
C LEU A 26 1.49 0.27 -26.89
N PHE A 27 1.55 -0.17 -25.63
CA PHE A 27 1.29 -1.57 -25.29
C PHE A 27 -0.15 -1.98 -25.64
N GLU A 28 -1.14 -1.12 -25.37
CA GLU A 28 -2.54 -1.36 -25.71
C GLU A 28 -2.75 -1.47 -27.23
N GLU A 29 -2.10 -0.61 -28.03
CA GLU A 29 -2.17 -0.64 -29.50
C GLU A 29 -1.42 -1.82 -30.15
N VAL A 30 -0.30 -2.26 -29.55
CA VAL A 30 0.54 -3.33 -30.09
C VAL A 30 -0.12 -4.71 -29.97
N GLU A 31 -1.04 -4.91 -29.04
CA GLU A 31 -1.76 -6.18 -28.89
C GLU A 31 -2.64 -6.49 -30.12
N ASP A 32 -3.21 -5.47 -30.76
CA ASP A 32 -4.10 -5.61 -31.93
C ASP A 32 -3.36 -5.56 -33.28
N ALA A 33 -2.05 -5.28 -33.28
CA ALA A 33 -1.27 -5.16 -34.51
C ALA A 33 -0.91 -6.52 -35.12
N GLU A 34 -0.98 -6.64 -36.45
CA GLU A 34 -0.40 -7.75 -37.22
C GLU A 34 0.96 -7.35 -37.81
N ASP A 35 1.95 -7.08 -36.94
CA ASP A 35 3.30 -6.67 -37.34
C ASP A 35 4.37 -7.69 -36.93
N GLN A 36 5.35 -7.93 -37.79
CA GLN A 36 6.47 -8.85 -37.54
C GLN A 36 7.32 -8.48 -36.32
N ASN A 37 7.35 -7.20 -35.93
CA ASN A 37 8.08 -6.69 -34.78
C ASN A 37 7.25 -6.68 -33.49
N ARG A 38 5.96 -7.04 -33.55
CA ARG A 38 5.03 -7.01 -32.41
C ARG A 38 5.64 -7.67 -31.17
N THR A 39 6.14 -8.89 -31.31
CA THR A 39 6.70 -9.67 -30.20
C THR A 39 7.90 -8.98 -29.55
N VAL A 40 8.77 -8.34 -30.35
CA VAL A 40 9.96 -7.61 -29.87
C VAL A 40 9.55 -6.35 -29.12
N VAL A 41 8.69 -5.54 -29.72
CA VAL A 41 8.18 -4.29 -29.13
C VAL A 41 7.40 -4.58 -27.84
N ARG A 42 6.53 -5.59 -27.85
CA ARG A 42 5.77 -6.06 -26.68
C ARG A 42 6.69 -6.43 -25.52
N ARG A 43 7.75 -7.21 -25.78
CA ARG A 43 8.72 -7.61 -24.74
C ARG A 43 9.48 -6.42 -24.17
N ALA A 44 9.92 -5.48 -25.02
CA ALA A 44 10.60 -4.26 -24.58
C ALA A 44 9.66 -3.40 -23.70
N LEU A 45 8.39 -3.28 -24.08
CA LEU A 45 7.38 -2.55 -23.31
C LEU A 45 7.11 -3.19 -21.96
N ILE A 46 6.94 -4.52 -21.89
CA ILE A 46 6.77 -5.25 -20.61
C ILE A 46 7.95 -4.98 -19.69
N ARG A 47 9.18 -5.12 -20.20
CA ARG A 47 10.41 -4.86 -19.44
C ARG A 47 10.42 -3.44 -18.87
N LYS A 48 10.13 -2.44 -19.70
CA LYS A 48 10.08 -1.04 -19.30
C LYS A 48 9.01 -0.77 -18.24
N LEU A 49 7.78 -1.25 -18.48
CA LEU A 49 6.63 -1.01 -17.60
C LEU A 49 6.78 -1.70 -16.22
N ASN A 50 7.57 -2.77 -16.16
CA ASN A 50 7.81 -3.55 -14.94
C ASN A 50 9.13 -3.21 -14.24
N ALA A 51 10.03 -2.43 -14.85
CA ALA A 51 11.41 -2.18 -14.38
C ALA A 51 11.53 -1.69 -12.92
N GLN A 52 10.56 -0.94 -12.42
CA GLN A 52 10.59 -0.33 -11.08
C GLN A 52 9.69 -1.02 -10.05
N ARG A 53 9.01 -2.11 -10.43
CA ARG A 53 7.97 -2.68 -9.58
C ARG A 53 8.52 -3.87 -8.79
N ARG A 54 8.85 -3.61 -7.52
CA ARG A 54 9.26 -4.61 -6.53
C ARG A 54 8.22 -4.73 -5.41
N ALA A 55 8.29 -5.81 -4.64
CA ALA A 55 7.44 -6.12 -3.50
C ALA A 55 5.95 -6.15 -3.85
N HIS A 56 5.57 -7.06 -4.75
CA HIS A 56 4.19 -7.19 -5.25
C HIS A 56 3.23 -7.60 -4.13
N ALA A 57 3.65 -8.49 -3.23
CA ALA A 57 2.84 -8.91 -2.09
C ALA A 57 2.52 -7.74 -1.16
N ARG A 58 3.52 -6.89 -0.83
CA ARG A 58 3.31 -5.67 -0.04
C ARG A 58 2.32 -4.72 -0.71
N ARG A 59 2.45 -4.52 -2.02
CA ARG A 59 1.53 -3.65 -2.79
C ARG A 59 0.10 -4.19 -2.77
N GLN A 60 -0.08 -5.49 -3.05
CA GLN A 60 -1.39 -6.13 -3.00
C GLN A 60 -2.04 -6.02 -1.62
N PHE A 61 -1.25 -6.23 -0.56
CA PHE A 61 -1.72 -6.09 0.81
C PHE A 61 -2.11 -4.64 1.15
N THR A 62 -1.24 -3.68 0.85
CA THR A 62 -1.51 -2.26 1.16
C THR A 62 -2.67 -1.67 0.35
N GLN A 63 -2.90 -2.13 -0.88
CA GLN A 63 -4.04 -1.73 -1.72
C GLN A 63 -5.40 -2.10 -1.12
N LEU A 64 -5.48 -3.10 -0.24
CA LEU A 64 -6.72 -3.42 0.48
C LEU A 64 -7.20 -2.26 1.35
N PHE A 65 -6.28 -1.38 1.76
CA PHE A 65 -6.54 -0.28 2.68
C PHE A 65 -6.70 1.06 1.97
N GLU A 66 -6.31 1.18 0.69
CA GLU A 66 -6.27 2.45 -0.06
C GLU A 66 -7.51 3.34 0.11
N PRO A 67 -8.76 2.82 0.09
CA PRO A 67 -9.96 3.65 0.28
C PRO A 67 -10.10 4.27 1.68
N PHE A 68 -9.34 3.78 2.66
CA PHE A 68 -9.43 4.17 4.08
C PHE A 68 -8.21 4.96 4.57
N LEU A 69 -7.20 5.15 3.72
CA LEU A 69 -5.95 5.80 4.12
C LEU A 69 -6.07 7.32 4.10
N ALA A 70 -5.53 7.96 5.13
CA ALA A 70 -5.26 9.38 5.17
C ALA A 70 -3.74 9.61 5.12
N ASP A 71 -3.25 10.24 4.06
CA ASP A 71 -1.80 10.46 3.80
C ASP A 71 -1.28 11.80 4.34
N ASP A 72 -2.04 12.45 5.24
CA ASP A 72 -1.60 13.68 5.88
C ASP A 72 -0.65 13.37 7.06
N PRO A 73 0.64 13.77 6.97
CA PRO A 73 1.61 13.51 8.04
C PRO A 73 1.25 14.18 9.36
N TRP A 74 0.42 15.24 9.36
CA TRP A 74 -0.02 15.89 10.60
C TRP A 74 -0.84 14.95 11.47
N LEU A 75 -1.61 14.02 10.87
CA LEU A 75 -2.39 13.01 11.59
C LEU A 75 -1.54 12.00 12.38
N LEU A 76 -0.23 11.96 12.11
CA LEU A 76 0.72 11.15 12.87
C LEU A 76 1.09 11.78 14.22
N ARG A 77 0.84 13.07 14.40
CA ARG A 77 1.10 13.78 15.66
C ARG A 77 -0.05 13.58 16.64
N ASP A 78 0.26 13.67 17.93
CA ASP A 78 -0.73 13.46 18.98
C ASP A 78 -1.81 14.55 18.96
N GLU A 79 -1.42 15.80 18.71
CA GLU A 79 -2.31 16.98 18.75
C GLU A 79 -3.37 17.00 17.63
N PHE A 80 -3.11 16.32 16.52
CA PHE A 80 -3.97 16.30 15.33
C PHE A 80 -4.54 14.92 15.02
N HIS A 81 -4.35 13.96 15.93
CA HIS A 81 -4.86 12.62 15.75
C HIS A 81 -6.39 12.61 15.77
N CYS A 82 -6.99 11.90 14.79
CA CYS A 82 -8.41 11.58 14.77
C CYS A 82 -8.63 10.08 14.95
N ALA A 83 -9.52 9.69 15.86
CA ALA A 83 -9.88 8.30 16.09
C ALA A 83 -10.34 7.63 14.77
N GLY A 84 -9.80 6.45 14.48
CA GLY A 84 -10.10 5.71 13.25
C GLY A 84 -9.32 6.17 12.01
N ALA A 85 -8.53 7.25 12.08
CA ALA A 85 -7.63 7.61 10.99
C ALA A 85 -6.52 6.56 10.85
N ILE A 86 -6.35 6.04 9.64
CA ILE A 86 -5.30 5.06 9.29
C ILE A 86 -4.34 5.74 8.33
N HIS A 87 -3.08 5.85 8.73
CA HIS A 87 -2.02 6.40 7.89
C HIS A 87 -1.32 5.27 7.10
N PRO A 88 -0.78 5.53 5.89
CA PRO A 88 0.01 4.53 5.14
C PRO A 88 1.19 3.93 5.92
N LEU A 89 1.71 4.64 6.91
CA LEU A 89 2.74 4.14 7.82
C LEU A 89 2.22 3.02 8.74
N ASP A 90 0.96 3.09 9.16
CA ASP A 90 0.35 2.09 10.04
C ASP A 90 0.24 0.75 9.31
N ILE A 91 -0.28 0.79 8.07
CA ILE A 91 -0.41 -0.40 7.21
C ILE A 91 0.96 -0.91 6.76
N GLY A 92 1.92 -0.02 6.50
CA GLY A 92 3.31 -0.40 6.21
C GLY A 92 3.97 -1.16 7.36
N GLY A 93 3.76 -0.70 8.60
CA GLY A 93 4.26 -1.36 9.80
C GLY A 93 3.56 -2.69 10.05
N LEU A 94 2.23 -2.75 9.86
CA LEU A 94 1.45 -3.97 9.96
C LEU A 94 1.95 -5.03 8.96
N TRP A 95 2.14 -4.65 7.69
CA TRP A 95 2.74 -5.53 6.69
C TRP A 95 4.12 -6.01 7.14
N SER A 96 5.00 -5.10 7.59
CA SER A 96 6.34 -5.47 8.02
C SER A 96 6.33 -6.49 9.17
N ALA A 97 5.41 -6.35 10.13
CA ALA A 97 5.28 -7.26 11.25
C ALA A 97 4.75 -8.64 10.82
N LEU A 98 3.72 -8.67 9.96
CA LEU A 98 3.11 -9.92 9.50
C LEU A 98 3.99 -10.66 8.48
N ALA A 99 4.60 -9.95 7.53
CA ALA A 99 5.40 -10.55 6.47
C ALA A 99 6.73 -11.14 6.97
N ALA A 100 7.24 -10.69 8.12
CA ALA A 100 8.53 -11.15 8.64
C ALA A 100 8.54 -12.63 9.05
N LYS A 101 7.43 -13.15 9.57
CA LYS A 101 7.33 -14.55 10.01
C LYS A 101 5.98 -15.18 9.68
N PRO A 102 4.85 -14.72 10.26
CA PRO A 102 3.61 -15.48 10.18
C PRO A 102 3.01 -15.54 8.77
N LEU A 103 3.33 -14.56 7.91
CA LEU A 103 2.85 -14.49 6.53
C LEU A 103 3.96 -14.76 5.50
N ALA A 104 5.17 -15.10 5.92
CA ALA A 104 6.34 -15.17 5.05
C ALA A 104 6.23 -16.20 3.90
N PRO A 105 5.69 -17.43 4.12
CA PRO A 105 5.49 -18.38 3.02
C PRO A 105 4.52 -17.85 1.96
N LEU A 106 3.39 -17.29 2.39
CA LEU A 106 2.37 -16.75 1.49
C LEU A 106 2.88 -15.50 0.75
N SER A 107 3.57 -14.59 1.44
CA SER A 107 4.19 -13.42 0.82
C SER A 107 5.15 -13.81 -0.31
N ARG A 108 5.98 -14.83 -0.09
CA ARG A 108 6.91 -15.33 -1.12
C ARG A 108 6.16 -15.93 -2.31
N SER A 109 5.17 -16.78 -2.06
CA SER A 109 4.32 -17.37 -3.10
C SER A 109 3.64 -16.30 -3.97
N VAL A 110 3.13 -15.23 -3.34
CA VAL A 110 2.54 -14.09 -4.05
C VAL A 110 3.58 -13.37 -4.91
N ASP A 111 4.75 -13.05 -4.35
CA ASP A 111 5.81 -12.37 -5.09
C ASP A 111 6.32 -13.22 -6.27
N GLU A 112 6.55 -14.52 -6.07
CA GLU A 112 6.97 -15.46 -7.12
C GLU A 112 5.94 -15.55 -8.23
N THR A 113 4.66 -15.75 -7.88
CA THR A 113 3.58 -15.87 -8.86
C THR A 113 3.40 -14.58 -9.66
N LEU A 114 3.38 -13.43 -8.99
CA LEU A 114 3.20 -12.14 -9.67
C LEU A 114 4.43 -11.76 -10.50
N THR A 115 5.63 -12.15 -10.08
CA THR A 115 6.86 -11.97 -10.86
C THR A 115 6.83 -12.80 -12.14
N ALA A 116 6.37 -14.06 -12.06
CA ALA A 116 6.23 -14.93 -13.23
C ALA A 116 5.22 -14.35 -14.23
N LEU A 117 4.04 -13.96 -13.78
CA LEU A 117 3.02 -13.33 -14.63
C LEU A 117 3.51 -11.99 -15.23
N ALA A 118 4.32 -11.24 -14.48
CA ALA A 118 4.91 -9.99 -14.96
C ALA A 118 6.00 -10.17 -16.03
N GLN A 119 6.46 -11.40 -16.31
CA GLN A 119 7.31 -11.66 -17.48
C GLN A 119 6.49 -11.67 -18.78
N GLU A 120 5.20 -11.96 -18.69
CA GLU A 120 4.34 -12.15 -19.85
C GLU A 120 3.46 -10.94 -20.14
N GLN A 121 3.18 -10.12 -19.13
CA GLN A 121 2.28 -8.96 -19.23
C GLN A 121 2.73 -7.80 -18.32
N PRO A 122 2.34 -6.55 -18.64
CA PRO A 122 2.55 -5.42 -17.74
C PRO A 122 1.85 -5.64 -16.40
N LEU A 123 2.49 -5.25 -15.31
CA LEU A 123 1.99 -5.55 -13.97
C LEU A 123 0.58 -5.00 -13.73
N PHE A 124 0.22 -3.83 -14.29
CA PHE A 124 -1.12 -3.27 -14.09
C PHE A 124 -2.24 -4.16 -14.66
N MET A 125 -1.96 -4.99 -15.66
CA MET A 125 -2.87 -6.02 -16.16
C MET A 125 -2.83 -7.25 -15.27
N VAL A 126 -1.63 -7.71 -14.91
CA VAL A 126 -1.42 -8.86 -14.02
C VAL A 126 -2.22 -8.72 -12.73
N LEU A 127 -2.20 -7.54 -12.08
CA LEU A 127 -2.89 -7.30 -10.81
C LEU A 127 -4.43 -7.38 -10.92
N ARG A 128 -4.98 -7.35 -12.14
CA ARG A 128 -6.42 -7.49 -12.41
C ARG A 128 -6.82 -8.90 -12.82
N THR A 129 -5.86 -9.80 -13.02
CA THR A 129 -6.15 -11.20 -13.38
C THR A 129 -6.86 -11.92 -12.23
N PRO A 130 -7.72 -12.92 -12.52
CA PRO A 130 -8.37 -13.72 -11.49
C PRO A 130 -7.38 -14.33 -10.49
N LYS A 131 -6.19 -14.76 -10.98
CA LYS A 131 -5.14 -15.33 -10.13
C LYS A 131 -4.58 -14.31 -9.14
N ALA A 132 -4.27 -13.09 -9.59
CA ALA A 132 -3.76 -12.04 -8.70
C ALA A 132 -4.81 -11.60 -7.67
N LEU A 133 -6.08 -11.51 -8.07
CA LEU A 133 -7.19 -11.18 -7.16
C LEU A 133 -7.40 -12.28 -6.11
N ALA A 134 -7.31 -13.55 -6.49
CA ALA A 134 -7.40 -14.68 -5.55
C ALA A 134 -6.25 -14.66 -4.54
N LEU A 135 -5.01 -14.40 -4.99
CA LEU A 135 -3.85 -14.25 -4.11
C LEU A 135 -4.00 -13.07 -3.14
N ARG A 136 -4.55 -11.93 -3.60
CA ARG A 136 -4.85 -10.79 -2.73
C ARG A 136 -5.88 -11.16 -1.65
N GLU A 137 -6.90 -11.92 -2.02
CA GLU A 137 -7.92 -12.37 -1.09
C GLU A 137 -7.36 -13.38 -0.08
N GLU A 138 -6.49 -14.30 -0.50
CA GLU A 138 -5.80 -15.22 0.39
C GLU A 138 -4.91 -14.49 1.41
N LEU A 139 -4.19 -13.44 0.98
CA LEU A 139 -3.44 -12.55 1.87
C LEU A 139 -4.36 -11.90 2.91
N ARG A 140 -5.53 -11.41 2.48
CA ARG A 140 -6.51 -10.77 3.36
C ARG A 140 -7.03 -11.75 4.41
N ILE A 141 -7.52 -12.91 3.99
CA ILE A 141 -8.07 -13.94 4.89
C ILE A 141 -7.01 -14.38 5.90
N THR A 142 -5.81 -14.73 5.41
CA THR A 142 -4.71 -15.20 6.27
C THR A 142 -4.30 -14.12 7.28
N ALA A 143 -4.20 -12.86 6.86
CA ALA A 143 -3.89 -11.76 7.76
C ALA A 143 -4.99 -11.55 8.82
N CYS A 144 -6.26 -11.61 8.44
CA CYS A 144 -7.39 -11.53 9.37
C CYS A 144 -7.35 -12.66 10.40
N ASP A 145 -7.11 -13.90 9.98
CA ASP A 145 -7.03 -15.06 10.89
C ASP A 145 -5.86 -14.92 11.88
N LEU A 146 -4.72 -14.42 11.41
CA LEU A 146 -3.55 -14.15 12.26
C LEU A 146 -3.86 -13.06 13.28
N LEU A 147 -4.46 -11.95 12.85
CA LEU A 147 -4.84 -10.86 13.74
C LEU A 147 -5.88 -11.31 14.77
N ALA A 148 -6.86 -12.12 14.38
CA ALA A 148 -7.83 -12.70 15.30
C ALA A 148 -7.19 -13.65 16.33
N LYS A 149 -6.14 -14.38 15.94
CA LYS A 149 -5.34 -15.19 16.89
C LYS A 149 -4.53 -14.31 17.84
N ILE A 150 -3.85 -13.28 17.32
CA ILE A 150 -3.09 -12.32 18.12
C ILE A 150 -3.99 -11.64 19.15
N GLN A 151 -5.21 -11.23 18.76
CA GLN A 151 -6.16 -10.57 19.65
C GLN A 151 -6.63 -11.44 20.83
N LYS A 152 -6.63 -12.77 20.67
CA LYS A 152 -7.02 -13.71 21.75
C LYS A 152 -5.92 -13.89 22.80
N ASP A 153 -4.69 -13.53 22.48
CA ASP A 153 -3.56 -13.55 23.40
C ASP A 153 -3.52 -12.27 24.25
N LYS A 154 -3.06 -12.39 25.50
CA LYS A 154 -2.98 -11.26 26.44
C LYS A 154 -1.82 -10.31 26.14
N THR A 155 -0.71 -10.80 25.59
CA THR A 155 0.51 -9.99 25.37
C THR A 155 0.81 -9.76 23.90
N ALA A 156 0.43 -10.69 23.01
CA ALA A 156 0.76 -10.58 21.58
C ALA A 156 0.27 -9.28 20.88
N PRO A 157 -0.90 -8.69 21.23
CA PRO A 157 -1.31 -7.41 20.64
C PRO A 157 -0.33 -6.28 20.95
N ARG A 158 0.21 -6.25 22.18
CA ARG A 158 1.19 -5.24 22.60
C ARG A 158 2.49 -5.41 21.83
N ASP A 159 3.00 -6.64 21.74
CA ASP A 159 4.26 -6.95 21.01
C ASP A 159 4.14 -6.58 19.52
N LEU A 160 2.97 -6.83 18.92
CA LEU A 160 2.67 -6.42 17.56
C LEU A 160 2.72 -4.89 17.42
N LEU A 161 2.05 -4.16 18.31
CA LEU A 161 2.03 -2.69 18.27
C LEU A 161 3.42 -2.09 18.49
N GLU A 162 4.23 -2.64 19.39
CA GLU A 162 5.62 -2.23 19.60
C GLU A 162 6.45 -2.40 18.31
N THR A 163 6.29 -3.54 17.63
CA THR A 163 6.93 -3.80 16.33
C THR A 163 6.49 -2.80 15.27
N ILE A 164 5.18 -2.55 15.16
CA ILE A 164 4.62 -1.57 14.21
C ILE A 164 5.15 -0.17 14.51
N ASN A 165 5.20 0.25 15.77
CA ASN A 165 5.67 1.57 16.19
C ASN A 165 7.16 1.78 15.89
N ALA A 166 7.99 0.78 16.13
CA ALA A 166 9.41 0.84 15.77
C ALA A 166 9.58 1.04 14.27
N TRP A 167 8.83 0.30 13.46
CA TRP A 167 8.84 0.45 12.00
C TRP A 167 8.37 1.83 11.55
N ARG A 168 7.26 2.34 12.11
CA ARG A 168 6.69 3.66 11.78
C ARG A 168 7.70 4.79 12.02
N LYS A 169 8.40 4.76 13.15
CA LYS A 169 9.44 5.75 13.48
C LYS A 169 10.60 5.70 12.48
N ALA A 170 11.12 4.51 12.19
CA ALA A 170 12.19 4.34 11.22
C ALA A 170 11.79 4.81 9.82
N GLU A 171 10.57 4.47 9.40
CA GLU A 171 10.03 4.82 8.09
C GLU A 171 9.76 6.32 7.93
N ALA A 172 9.20 6.96 8.97
CA ALA A 172 8.98 8.40 9.00
C ALA A 172 10.31 9.18 8.90
N GLY A 173 11.36 8.71 9.59
CA GLY A 173 12.71 9.26 9.49
C GLY A 173 13.30 9.10 8.09
N ARG A 174 13.21 7.91 7.51
CA ARG A 174 13.68 7.62 6.14
C ARG A 174 12.98 8.48 5.08
N LYS A 175 11.70 8.80 5.28
CA LYS A 175 10.90 9.67 4.41
C LYS A 175 11.06 11.17 4.73
N SER A 176 11.82 11.54 5.76
CA SER A 176 12.01 12.94 6.19
C SER A 176 10.70 13.71 6.41
N LEU A 177 9.70 13.06 7.00
CA LEU A 177 8.36 13.65 7.15
C LEU A 177 8.29 14.83 8.14
N GLY A 178 9.36 15.12 8.88
CA GLY A 178 9.40 16.22 9.86
C GLY A 178 8.50 16.01 11.08
N VAL A 179 7.88 14.84 11.21
CA VAL A 179 6.99 14.47 12.32
C VAL A 179 7.46 13.16 12.96
N SER A 180 7.31 13.06 14.28
CA SER A 180 7.50 11.80 15.01
C SER A 180 6.14 11.14 15.21
N PRO A 181 5.87 9.95 14.63
CA PRO A 181 4.59 9.29 14.82
C PRO A 181 4.31 9.02 16.29
N ARG A 182 3.13 9.42 16.77
CA ARG A 182 2.61 9.02 18.07
C ARG A 182 2.56 7.48 18.16
N PRO A 183 2.85 6.85 19.30
CA PRO A 183 2.71 5.40 19.42
C PRO A 183 1.26 4.96 19.19
N LEU A 184 1.07 3.90 18.39
CA LEU A 184 -0.17 3.14 18.43
C LEU A 184 -0.22 2.40 19.76
N VAL A 185 -1.33 2.53 20.46
CA VAL A 185 -1.61 1.87 21.72
C VAL A 185 -2.87 1.03 21.57
N ALA A 186 -2.97 -0.05 22.34
CA ALA A 186 -4.22 -0.78 22.47
C ALA A 186 -5.15 0.04 23.36
N ASP A 187 -5.80 1.06 22.79
CA ASP A 187 -6.82 1.79 23.52
C ASP A 187 -7.95 0.82 23.86
N ARG A 188 -8.28 0.73 25.15
CA ARG A 188 -9.61 0.29 25.57
C ARG A 188 -10.61 1.24 24.89
N PRO A 189 -11.78 0.74 24.46
CA PRO A 189 -12.80 1.57 23.82
C PRO A 189 -12.97 2.84 24.64
N VAL A 190 -12.91 3.98 23.95
CA VAL A 190 -13.05 5.33 24.50
C VAL A 190 -14.10 5.29 25.61
N ASP A 191 -13.66 5.37 26.87
CA ASP A 191 -14.53 5.83 27.93
C ASP A 191 -14.91 7.25 27.50
N VAL A 192 -16.08 7.38 26.88
CA VAL A 192 -16.72 8.66 26.69
C VAL A 192 -16.99 9.13 28.12
N GLN A 193 -16.03 9.84 28.71
CA GLN A 193 -16.29 10.60 29.91
C GLN A 193 -17.47 11.51 29.55
N PRO A 194 -18.63 11.38 30.22
CA PRO A 194 -19.67 12.35 30.02
C PRO A 194 -19.05 13.70 30.39
N ALA A 195 -19.12 14.66 29.47
CA ALA A 195 -18.78 16.03 29.76
C ALA A 195 -19.74 16.55 30.84
N ALA A 196 -19.46 16.23 32.10
CA ALA A 196 -20.04 16.87 33.27
C ALA A 196 -19.34 18.21 33.48
N GLY A 197 -19.37 19.03 32.43
CA GLY A 197 -19.10 20.45 32.48
C GLY A 197 -20.44 21.15 32.59
N THR A 198 -20.77 21.58 33.79
CA THR A 198 -21.92 22.40 34.17
C THR A 198 -22.23 23.42 33.07
N ARG A 199 -23.28 23.18 32.27
CA ARG A 199 -23.83 24.19 31.37
C ARG A 199 -24.49 25.24 32.25
N GLN A 200 -23.75 26.28 32.62
CA GLN A 200 -24.36 27.54 33.03
C GLN A 200 -25.15 28.08 31.82
N PRO A 201 -26.46 28.33 31.93
CA PRO A 201 -27.19 28.97 30.85
C PRO A 201 -26.71 30.41 30.72
N LEU A 202 -26.29 30.78 29.50
CA LEU A 202 -26.01 32.15 29.10
C LEU A 202 -27.26 33.00 29.35
N ARG A 203 -27.21 33.87 30.37
CA ARG A 203 -28.18 34.95 30.55
C ARG A 203 -27.92 36.02 29.47
N PRO A 204 -28.93 36.41 28.67
CA PRO A 204 -28.79 37.56 27.78
C PRO A 204 -28.76 38.87 28.59
N PRO A 205 -28.07 39.91 28.09
CA PRO A 205 -27.96 41.18 28.80
C PRO A 205 -29.23 42.03 28.59
N GLY A 206 -29.70 42.65 29.67
CA GLY A 206 -30.58 43.82 29.61
C GLY A 206 -32.08 43.55 29.65
N HIS A 207 -32.65 43.69 30.85
CA HIS A 207 -33.86 44.51 31.06
C HIS A 207 -34.01 44.75 32.56
N GLU A 208 -33.61 45.95 33.01
CA GLU A 208 -34.17 46.54 34.22
C GLU A 208 -35.62 46.93 33.95
N PRO A 209 -36.48 46.78 34.96
CA PRO A 209 -37.43 47.87 35.20
C PRO A 209 -37.50 48.25 36.68
N ALA A 210 -37.57 49.58 36.86
CA ALA A 210 -38.15 50.42 37.92
C ALA A 210 -38.46 49.80 39.29
#